data_AF-A0A3P8TMD4-F1
#
_entry.id   AF-A0A3P8TMD4-F1
#
_cell.length_a   1.000
_cell.length_b   1.000
_cell.length_c   1.000
_cell.angle_alpha   90.00
_cell.angle_beta   90.00
_cell.angle_gamma   90.00
#
_symmetry.space_group_name_H-M   'P 1'
#
loop_
_entity.id
_entity.type
_entity.pdbx_description
1 polymer ?
#
loop_
_entity_poly.entity_id
_entity_poly.type
_entity_poly.pdbx_seq_one_letter_code
_entity_poly.pdbx_strand_id
1 'polypeptide(L)'
;MEIVHVYTKDREEFGRQCLLSDRPAELLLDVLPDQNLASNFIQRSHRDQAVQAGRQVSEHQVNTERFESDSCGINHVEGGWPKDINPLDMEQTIRFRKKAEKDESYLTSIPQLGSVRSTSVHLSLL
;
A
#
# COMPACT_ATOMS: atom_id res chain seq x y z
N MET A 1 -1.30 22.89 34.26
CA MET A 1 0.07 23.25 33.82
C MET A 1 0.03 23.36 32.31
N GLU A 2 0.30 24.54 31.76
CA GLU A 2 0.49 24.69 30.31
C GLU A 2 1.86 24.12 29.94
N ILE A 3 1.90 23.18 29.00
CA ILE A 3 3.15 22.62 28.49
C ILE A 3 3.62 23.56 27.38
N VAL A 4 4.69 24.33 27.67
CA VAL A 4 5.31 25.23 26.68
C VAL A 4 6.44 24.48 25.99
N HIS A 5 6.31 24.29 24.68
CA HIS A 5 7.35 23.68 23.85
C HIS A 5 8.29 24.77 23.33
N VAL A 6 9.52 24.80 23.86
CA VAL A 6 10.59 25.71 23.40
C VAL A 6 11.56 24.93 22.53
N TYR A 7 11.64 25.26 21.24
CA TYR A 7 12.62 24.70 20.33
C TYR A 7 13.96 25.43 20.48
N THR A 8 15.06 24.67 20.55
CA THR A 8 16.42 25.23 20.64
C THR A 8 17.09 25.45 19.27
N LYS A 9 16.46 24.95 18.19
CA LYS A 9 16.96 25.01 16.81
C LYS A 9 15.80 25.14 15.83
N ASP A 10 16.08 25.71 14.66
CA ASP A 10 15.09 25.86 13.59
C ASP A 10 14.84 24.53 12.86
N ARG A 11 13.61 24.34 12.36
CA ARG A 11 13.18 23.09 11.71
C ARG A 11 14.08 22.67 10.54
N GLU A 12 14.54 23.66 9.77
CA GLU A 12 15.44 23.45 8.63
C GLU A 12 16.82 22.91 9.01
N GLU A 13 17.19 22.97 10.29
CA GLU A 13 18.45 22.44 10.81
C GLU A 13 18.36 20.96 11.19
N PHE A 14 17.15 20.41 11.36
CA PHE A 14 16.97 19.00 11.72
C PHE A 14 17.12 18.09 10.50
N GLY A 15 17.89 17.01 10.66
CA GLY A 15 18.02 15.97 9.63
C GLY A 15 18.80 16.41 8.38
N ARG A 16 19.56 17.51 8.43
CA ARG A 16 20.54 17.87 7.41
C ARG A 16 21.48 16.68 7.18
N GLN A 17 21.76 16.35 5.92
CA GLN A 17 22.68 15.27 5.57
C GLN A 17 24.06 15.59 6.17
N CYS A 18 24.59 14.68 6.98
CA CYS A 18 25.99 14.76 7.39
C CYS A 18 26.86 14.63 6.13
N LEU A 19 27.54 15.70 5.74
CA LEU A 19 28.54 15.66 4.69
C LEU A 19 29.83 15.07 5.27
N LEU A 20 29.87 13.74 5.33
CA LEU A 20 31.09 13.02 5.66
C LEU A 20 31.95 12.99 4.40
N SER A 21 33.18 13.46 4.54
CA SER A 21 34.21 13.38 3.50
C SER A 21 35.43 12.73 4.11
N ASP A 22 36.10 11.86 3.37
CA ASP A 22 37.39 11.31 3.78
C ASP A 22 38.39 12.46 3.91
N ARG A 23 38.68 12.85 5.15
CA ARG A 23 39.69 13.84 5.49
C ARG A 23 40.73 13.17 6.37
N PRO A 24 42.02 13.54 6.23
CA PRO A 24 43.02 13.11 7.19
C PRO A 24 42.62 13.55 8.60
N ALA A 25 43.08 12.82 9.61
CA ALA A 25 42.81 13.19 11.00
C ALA A 25 43.38 14.58 11.29
N GLU A 26 42.50 15.54 11.57
CA GLU A 26 42.88 16.89 11.99
C GLU A 26 42.71 17.02 13.50
N LEU A 27 43.77 17.44 14.19
CA LEU A 27 43.70 17.80 15.60
C LEU A 27 43.02 19.17 15.71
N LEU A 28 41.70 19.18 15.90
CA LEU A 28 40.92 20.41 16.03
C LEU A 28 41.13 21.11 17.37
N LEU A 29 41.41 20.33 18.43
CA LEU A 29 41.57 20.83 19.78
C LEU A 29 42.45 19.88 20.59
N ASP A 30 43.43 20.44 21.29
CA ASP A 30 44.19 19.75 22.32
C ASP A 30 43.91 20.41 23.68
N VAL A 31 43.15 19.71 24.54
CA VAL A 31 42.82 20.20 25.88
C VAL A 31 43.75 19.52 26.87
N LEU A 32 44.73 20.27 27.35
CA LEU A 32 45.61 19.79 28.41
C LEU A 32 44.84 19.66 29.74
N PRO A 33 45.14 18.66 30.56
CA PRO A 33 44.52 18.50 31.87
C PRO A 33 44.81 19.70 32.78
N ASP A 34 43.78 20.25 33.41
CA ASP A 34 43.97 21.22 34.49
C ASP A 34 44.46 20.48 35.75
N GLN A 35 45.67 20.85 36.21
CA GLN A 35 46.29 20.26 37.40
C GLN A 35 45.45 20.46 38.67
N ASN A 36 44.65 21.53 38.74
CA ASN A 36 43.78 21.79 39.90
C ASN A 36 42.57 20.85 39.93
N LEU A 37 42.10 20.39 38.77
CA LEU A 37 40.99 19.44 38.66
C LEU A 37 41.47 17.99 38.80
N ALA A 38 42.74 17.71 38.47
CA ALA A 38 43.34 16.40 38.61
C ALA A 38 43.31 15.87 40.06
N SER A 39 43.49 16.76 41.05
CA SER A 39 43.41 16.40 42.48
C SER A 39 42.00 15.94 42.91
N ASN A 40 40.97 16.39 42.20
CA ASN A 40 39.56 16.08 42.46
C ASN A 40 39.05 14.96 41.54
N PHE A 41 39.91 14.35 40.72
CA PHE A 41 39.52 13.30 39.80
C PHE A 41 39.18 12.02 40.56
N ILE A 42 37.95 11.55 40.42
CA ILE A 42 37.49 10.27 40.94
C ILE A 42 37.23 9.34 39.76
N GLN A 43 38.04 8.30 39.61
CA GLN A 43 37.85 7.28 38.58
C GLN A 43 36.53 6.53 38.85
N ARG A 44 35.52 6.77 38.03
CA ARG A 44 34.26 6.05 38.09
C ARG A 44 34.36 4.74 37.30
N SER A 45 34.02 3.63 37.95
CA SER A 45 33.72 2.36 37.27
C SER A 45 32.55 2.60 36.30
N HIS A 46 32.67 2.03 35.10
CA HIS A 46 31.78 2.12 33.94
C HIS A 46 30.33 2.36 34.36
N ARG A 47 29.84 3.56 34.06
CA ARG A 47 28.40 3.84 34.08
C ARG A 47 27.89 3.51 32.70
N ASP A 48 26.86 2.67 32.63
CA ASP A 48 26.02 2.58 31.44
C ASP A 48 25.45 3.98 31.16
N GLN A 49 26.06 4.67 30.21
CA GLN A 49 25.56 5.94 29.72
C GLN A 49 24.78 5.63 28.46
N ALA A 50 23.45 5.71 28.54
CA ALA A 50 22.61 5.61 27.36
C ALA A 50 22.96 6.77 26.41
N VAL A 51 23.64 6.47 25.31
CA VAL A 51 23.82 7.41 24.22
C VAL A 51 22.49 7.46 23.48
N GLN A 52 21.88 8.64 23.38
CA GLN A 52 20.70 8.81 22.54
C GLN A 52 21.13 8.69 21.07
N ALA A 53 21.09 7.47 20.54
CA ALA A 53 21.32 7.17 19.12
C ALA A 53 20.10 7.49 18.24
N GLY A 54 19.02 8.03 18.83
CA GLY A 54 17.82 8.41 18.11
C GLY A 54 17.99 9.71 17.33
N ARG A 55 17.51 9.72 16.08
CA ARG A 55 17.41 10.94 15.27
C ARG A 55 16.52 11.96 15.98
N GLN A 56 17.05 13.14 16.24
CA GLN A 56 16.24 14.26 16.72
C GLN A 56 15.35 14.77 15.58
N VAL A 57 14.05 14.88 15.84
CA VAL A 57 13.04 15.34 14.90
C VAL A 57 12.18 16.42 15.55
N SER A 58 11.65 17.33 14.74
CA SER A 58 10.68 18.34 15.16
C SER A 58 9.26 17.82 14.95
N GLU A 59 8.31 18.22 15.80
CA GLU A 59 6.90 17.89 15.63
C GLU A 59 6.34 18.55 14.35
N HIS A 60 5.48 17.85 13.62
CA HIS A 60 4.78 18.40 12.48
C HIS A 60 3.34 17.91 12.43
N GLN A 61 2.41 18.86 12.33
CA GLN A 61 1.00 18.60 12.05
C GLN A 61 0.69 19.02 10.62
N VAL A 62 -0.01 18.15 9.88
CA VAL A 62 -0.47 18.40 8.51
C VAL A 62 -1.94 18.03 8.44
N ASN A 63 -2.76 18.92 7.88
CA ASN A 63 -4.16 18.64 7.60
C ASN A 63 -4.25 17.97 6.22
N THR A 64 -4.80 16.77 6.16
CA THR A 64 -5.10 16.09 4.90
C THR A 64 -6.53 16.45 4.49
N GLU A 65 -6.72 16.85 3.23
CA GLU A 65 -8.06 17.07 2.69
C GLU A 65 -8.81 15.74 2.59
N ARG A 66 -10.12 15.79 2.89
CA ARG A 66 -10.99 14.61 2.80
C ARG A 66 -11.40 14.42 1.35
N PHE A 67 -10.97 13.32 0.75
CA PHE A 67 -11.38 12.90 -0.60
C PHE A 67 -12.57 11.94 -0.50
N GLU A 68 -13.65 12.25 -1.20
CA GLU A 68 -14.81 11.37 -1.35
C GLU A 68 -14.71 10.67 -2.71
N SER A 69 -14.71 9.33 -2.69
CA SER A 69 -14.70 8.51 -3.91
C SER A 69 -15.83 7.50 -3.87
N ASP A 70 -16.67 7.53 -4.90
CA ASP A 70 -17.71 6.53 -5.09
C ASP A 70 -17.26 5.48 -6.12
N SER A 71 -17.47 4.21 -5.76
CA SER A 71 -17.22 3.08 -6.65
C SER A 71 -18.51 2.74 -7.40
N CYS A 72 -18.63 3.25 -8.62
CA CYS A 72 -19.77 2.99 -9.49
C CYS A 72 -19.43 1.87 -10.48
N GLY A 73 -19.94 0.66 -10.25
CA GLY A 73 -19.93 -0.42 -11.23
C GLY A 73 -21.14 -0.33 -12.16
N ILE A 74 -20.94 -0.43 -13.48
CA ILE A 74 -22.03 -0.58 -14.46
C ILE A 74 -22.28 -2.06 -14.66
N ASN A 75 -23.46 -2.54 -14.27
CA ASN A 75 -23.90 -3.89 -14.61
C ASN A 75 -24.67 -3.84 -15.94
N HIS A 76 -24.08 -4.35 -17.02
CA HIS A 76 -24.77 -4.48 -18.32
C HIS A 76 -25.77 -5.64 -18.24
N VAL A 77 -27.02 -5.33 -17.90
CA VAL A 77 -28.11 -6.32 -17.82
C VAL A 77 -28.64 -6.70 -19.21
N GLU A 78 -28.43 -5.84 -20.22
CA GLU A 78 -29.07 -5.95 -21.56
C GLU A 78 -28.08 -6.27 -22.69
N GLY A 79 -26.97 -6.94 -22.38
CA GLY A 79 -25.96 -7.34 -23.38
C GLY A 79 -26.26 -8.67 -24.07
N GLY A 80 -25.81 -8.83 -25.32
CA GLY A 80 -25.73 -10.13 -26.00
C GLY A 80 -26.59 -10.29 -27.26
N TRP A 81 -27.48 -9.33 -27.55
CA TRP A 81 -28.24 -9.33 -28.80
C TRP A 81 -27.39 -8.79 -29.96
N PRO A 82 -27.42 -9.43 -31.14
CA PRO A 82 -26.84 -8.85 -32.35
C PRO A 82 -27.44 -7.48 -32.66
N LYS A 83 -26.64 -6.60 -33.29
CA LYS A 83 -27.02 -5.22 -33.64
C LYS A 83 -28.36 -5.08 -34.39
N ASP A 84 -28.80 -6.13 -35.08
CA ASP A 84 -30.00 -6.12 -35.92
C ASP A 84 -31.24 -6.71 -35.20
N ILE A 85 -31.15 -7.02 -33.90
CA ILE A 85 -32.24 -7.61 -33.11
C ILE A 85 -32.61 -6.67 -31.96
N ASN A 86 -33.88 -6.27 -31.93
CA ASN A 86 -34.44 -5.53 -30.82
C ASN A 86 -34.84 -6.48 -29.67
N PRO A 87 -34.21 -6.41 -28.49
CA PRO A 87 -34.57 -7.25 -27.34
C PRO A 87 -35.99 -7.03 -26.81
N LEU A 88 -36.56 -5.85 -27.04
CA LEU A 88 -37.93 -5.52 -26.63
C LEU A 88 -38.99 -6.10 -27.59
N ASP A 89 -38.57 -6.53 -28.77
CA ASP A 89 -39.43 -7.20 -29.74
C ASP A 89 -39.40 -8.72 -29.51
N MET A 90 -40.51 -9.22 -28.96
CA MET A 90 -40.66 -10.64 -28.64
C MET A 90 -40.59 -11.53 -29.89
N GLU A 91 -41.04 -11.06 -31.04
CA GLU A 91 -41.03 -11.86 -32.28
C GLU A 91 -39.60 -12.03 -32.80
N GLN A 92 -38.82 -10.95 -32.80
CA GLN A 92 -37.41 -10.98 -33.22
C GLN A 92 -36.58 -11.86 -32.29
N THR A 93 -36.78 -11.75 -30.97
CA THR A 93 -36.05 -12.57 -30.00
C THR A 93 -36.42 -14.05 -30.10
N ILE A 94 -37.70 -14.39 -30.29
CA ILE A 94 -38.14 -15.79 -30.50
C ILE A 94 -37.57 -16.35 -31.80
N ARG A 95 -37.59 -15.57 -32.90
CA ARG A 95 -37.04 -16.00 -34.19
C ARG A 95 -35.54 -16.25 -34.11
N PHE A 96 -34.81 -15.36 -33.41
CA PHE A 96 -33.38 -15.53 -33.20
C PHE A 96 -33.06 -16.78 -32.37
N ARG A 97 -33.76 -17.00 -31.24
CA ARG A 97 -33.57 -18.21 -30.41
C ARG A 97 -33.83 -19.48 -31.21
N LYS A 98 -34.95 -19.54 -31.94
CA LYS A 98 -35.28 -20.69 -32.80
C LYS A 98 -34.26 -20.93 -33.92
N LYS A 99 -33.61 -19.88 -34.42
CA LYS A 99 -32.53 -20.00 -35.40
C LYS A 99 -31.27 -20.58 -34.75
N ALA A 100 -30.89 -20.08 -33.57
CA ALA A 100 -29.73 -20.55 -32.84
C ALA A 100 -29.88 -22.02 -32.38
N GLU A 101 -31.07 -22.42 -31.94
CA GLU A 101 -31.35 -23.81 -31.51
C GLU A 101 -31.27 -24.85 -32.64
N LYS A 102 -31.34 -24.42 -33.90
CA LYS A 102 -31.20 -25.28 -35.08
C LYS A 102 -29.77 -25.35 -35.61
N ASP A 103 -28.84 -24.61 -35.01
CA ASP A 103 -27.45 -24.61 -35.44
C ASP A 103 -26.77 -25.94 -35.08
N GLU A 104 -26.00 -26.51 -35.99
CA GLU A 104 -25.32 -27.80 -35.81
C GLU A 104 -24.35 -27.77 -34.62
N SER A 105 -23.69 -26.62 -34.42
CA SER A 105 -22.82 -26.42 -33.26
C SER A 105 -23.60 -26.45 -31.95
N TYR A 106 -24.80 -25.87 -31.92
CA TYR A 106 -25.67 -25.88 -30.75
C TYR A 106 -26.14 -27.32 -30.45
N LEU A 107 -26.63 -28.01 -31.48
CA LEU A 107 -27.12 -29.40 -31.35
C LEU A 107 -26.02 -30.38 -30.92
N THR A 108 -24.78 -30.16 -31.35
CA THR A 108 -23.64 -31.02 -30.97
C THR A 108 -23.12 -30.71 -29.58
N SER A 109 -23.07 -29.41 -29.21
CA SER A 109 -22.47 -28.97 -27.95
C SER A 109 -23.34 -29.29 -26.74
N ILE A 110 -24.67 -29.21 -26.86
CA ILE A 110 -25.59 -29.41 -25.73
C ILE A 110 -25.49 -30.84 -25.14
N PRO A 111 -25.55 -31.93 -25.94
CA PRO A 111 -25.36 -33.29 -25.42
C PRO A 111 -23.97 -33.51 -24.83
N GLN A 112 -22.91 -32.96 -25.45
CA GLN A 112 -21.55 -33.08 -24.96
C GLN A 112 -21.41 -32.44 -23.57
N LEU A 113 -21.91 -31.21 -23.39
CA LEU A 113 -21.92 -30.53 -22.09
C LEU A 113 -22.78 -31.27 -21.06
N GLY A 114 -23.90 -31.86 -21.47
CA GLY A 114 -24.75 -32.69 -20.61
C GLY A 114 -24.02 -33.92 -20.06
N SER A 115 -23.23 -34.60 -20.90
CA SER A 115 -22.42 -35.75 -20.51
C SER A 115 -21.33 -35.37 -19.50
N VAL A 116 -20.63 -34.25 -19.72
CA VAL A 116 -19.61 -33.73 -18.80
C VAL A 116 -20.20 -33.34 -17.44
N ARG A 117 -21.37 -32.68 -17.43
CA ARG A 117 -22.05 -32.33 -16.16
C ARG A 117 -22.51 -33.57 -15.40
N SER A 118 -23.08 -34.56 -16.08
CA SER A 118 -23.57 -35.78 -15.44
C SER A 118 -22.45 -36.61 -14.81
N THR A 119 -21.31 -36.72 -15.49
CA THR A 119 -20.11 -37.39 -14.95
C THR A 119 -19.53 -36.64 -13.75
N SER A 120 -19.44 -35.30 -13.82
CA SER A 120 -18.97 -34.48 -12.69
C SER A 120 -19.89 -34.58 -11.47
N VAL A 121 -21.21 -34.56 -11.65
CA VAL A 121 -22.17 -34.73 -10.55
C VAL A 121 -22.08 -36.13 -9.96
N HIS A 122 -21.90 -37.16 -10.78
CA HIS A 122 -21.76 -38.53 -10.29
C HIS A 122 -20.47 -38.73 -9.48
N LEU A 123 -19.34 -38.17 -9.93
CA LEU A 123 -18.08 -38.18 -9.18
C LEU A 123 -18.12 -37.35 -7.89
N SER A 124 -19.04 -36.39 -7.77
CA SER A 124 -19.22 -35.57 -6.56
C SER A 124 -20.08 -36.26 -5.49
N LEU A 125 -20.80 -37.33 -5.86
CA LEU A 125 -21.74 -38.05 -5.00
C LEU A 125 -21.21 -39.43 -4.56
N LEU A 126 -19.99 -39.80 -4.99
CA LEU A 126 -19.22 -40.94 -4.51
C LEU A 126 -18.13 -40.45 -3.55
#